data_AF-A0A0G4KRH7-F1
#
_entry.id   AF-A0A0G4KRH7-F1
#
_cell.length_a   1.000
_cell.length_b   1.000
_cell.length_c   1.000
_cell.angle_alpha   90.00
_cell.angle_beta   90.00
_cell.angle_gamma   90.00
#
_symmetry.space_group_name_H-M   'P 1'
#
loop_
_entity.id
_entity.type
_entity.pdbx_description
1 polymer ?
#
loop_
_entity_poly.entity_id
_entity_poly.type
_entity_poly.pdbx_seq_one_letter_code
_entity_poly.pdbx_strand_id
1 'polypeptide(L)'
;MNARCQCGSVSFKTPLPKPLALYICHCESCRRQTSSAFGTSAIFPRFTLPETELLNVYARPTASGHTMYCYFCRTCGTRLLHTTPSKNVVSVKGGCLEGLDWTKAIHIWTKSAMVPIPEGSESHSEETSLTTDYGELQDELDQPTDLRGSGEYEGQESFRGASVVVVGEGEGPPAPVSGACELSG
;
A
#
# COMPACT_ATOMS: atom_id res chain seq x y z
N MET A 1 -13.86 -2.41 -4.24
CA MET A 1 -13.15 -3.13 -5.33
C MET A 1 -12.60 -4.44 -4.81
N ASN A 2 -12.51 -5.49 -5.64
CA ASN A 2 -11.91 -6.77 -5.23
C ASN A 2 -10.38 -6.66 -5.29
N ALA A 3 -9.71 -7.18 -4.27
CA ALA A 3 -8.25 -7.29 -4.22
C ALA A 3 -7.84 -8.72 -3.88
N ARG A 4 -6.75 -9.21 -4.50
CA ARG A 4 -6.13 -10.49 -4.11
C ARG A 4 -4.61 -10.48 -4.28
N CYS A 5 -3.92 -11.32 -3.52
CA CYS A 5 -2.51 -11.64 -3.77
C CYS A 5 -2.37 -12.62 -4.95
N GLN A 6 -1.12 -12.86 -5.39
CA GLN A 6 -0.83 -13.74 -6.52
C GLN A 6 -1.35 -15.18 -6.31
N CYS A 7 -1.17 -15.75 -5.11
CA CYS A 7 -1.65 -17.11 -4.81
C CYS A 7 -3.12 -17.17 -4.37
N GLY A 8 -3.80 -16.03 -4.22
CA GLY A 8 -5.19 -15.96 -3.79
C GLY A 8 -5.46 -16.21 -2.30
N SER A 9 -4.44 -16.53 -1.48
CA SER A 9 -4.64 -16.79 -0.04
C SER A 9 -5.14 -15.56 0.72
N VAL A 10 -4.74 -14.36 0.29
CA VAL A 10 -5.29 -13.10 0.79
C VAL A 10 -6.23 -12.53 -0.26
N SER A 11 -7.49 -12.32 0.12
CA SER A 11 -8.51 -11.68 -0.70
C SER A 11 -9.40 -10.78 0.17
N PHE A 12 -9.77 -9.60 -0.32
CA PHE A 12 -10.62 -8.66 0.41
C PHE A 12 -11.32 -7.67 -0.53
N LYS A 13 -12.30 -6.94 0.01
CA LYS A 13 -12.99 -5.85 -0.68
C LYS A 13 -12.59 -4.50 -0.08
N THR A 14 -12.26 -3.54 -0.92
CA THR A 14 -12.04 -2.14 -0.51
C THR A 14 -13.38 -1.47 -0.15
N PRO A 15 -13.39 -0.46 0.75
CA PRO A 15 -14.62 0.13 1.28
C PRO A 15 -15.42 0.94 0.24
N LEU A 16 -14.77 1.36 -0.85
CA LEU A 16 -15.38 2.14 -1.92
C LEU A 16 -15.25 1.43 -3.28
N PRO A 17 -16.18 1.67 -4.22
CA PRO A 17 -16.10 1.12 -5.58
C PRO A 17 -14.97 1.75 -6.41
N LYS A 18 -14.46 2.93 -6.02
CA LYS A 18 -13.33 3.63 -6.66
C LYS A 18 -12.40 4.14 -5.56
N PRO A 19 -11.07 4.20 -5.79
CA PRO A 19 -10.17 4.83 -4.84
C PRO A 19 -10.42 6.33 -4.82
N LEU A 20 -10.00 6.97 -3.74
CA LEU A 20 -10.02 8.41 -3.64
C LEU A 20 -9.02 9.03 -4.67
N ALA A 21 -7.98 8.28 -5.06
CA ALA A 21 -6.95 8.64 -6.05
C ALA A 21 -6.04 7.43 -6.31
N LEU A 22 -5.36 7.50 -7.45
CA LEU A 22 -4.49 6.46 -7.97
C LEU A 22 -3.14 7.08 -8.36
N TYR A 23 -2.06 6.53 -7.82
CA TYR A 23 -0.70 7.00 -8.09
C TYR A 23 0.14 5.94 -8.79
N ILE A 24 0.95 6.41 -9.74
CA ILE A 24 2.10 5.68 -10.30
C ILE A 24 3.36 6.42 -9.85
N CYS A 25 4.06 5.84 -8.87
CA CYS A 25 5.24 6.44 -8.28
C CYS A 25 6.52 5.85 -8.85
N HIS A 26 7.38 6.71 -9.37
CA HIS A 26 8.63 6.36 -10.04
C HIS A 26 9.86 6.39 -9.11
N CYS A 27 9.68 6.72 -7.83
CA CYS A 27 10.80 6.83 -6.90
C CYS A 27 11.51 5.49 -6.68
N GLU A 28 12.78 5.54 -6.30
CA GLU A 28 13.59 4.35 -6.09
C GLU A 28 12.96 3.33 -5.13
N SER A 29 12.40 3.79 -4.01
CA SER A 29 11.75 2.89 -3.07
C SER A 29 10.52 2.20 -3.68
N CYS A 30 9.75 2.88 -4.52
CA CYS A 30 8.57 2.30 -5.16
C CYS A 30 8.96 1.30 -6.25
N ARG A 31 10.07 1.54 -6.96
CA ARG A 31 10.63 0.58 -7.91
C ARG A 31 11.15 -0.68 -7.23
N ARG A 32 11.96 -0.50 -6.17
CA ARG A 32 12.55 -1.61 -5.41
C ARG A 32 11.49 -2.47 -4.73
N GLN A 33 10.43 -1.87 -4.17
CA GLN A 33 9.40 -2.66 -3.47
C GLN A 33 8.51 -3.49 -4.40
N THR A 34 8.37 -3.09 -5.67
CA THR A 34 7.56 -3.80 -6.67
C THR A 34 8.41 -4.63 -7.63
N SER A 35 9.74 -4.52 -7.54
CA SER A 35 10.68 -5.07 -8.51
C SER A 35 10.32 -4.71 -9.96
N SER A 36 9.79 -3.50 -10.17
CA SER A 36 9.29 -3.01 -11.45
C SER A 36 9.75 -1.57 -11.73
N ALA A 37 9.44 -1.06 -12.92
CA ALA A 37 9.78 0.31 -13.35
C ALA A 37 9.13 1.41 -12.48
N PHE A 38 8.06 1.08 -11.76
CA PHE A 38 7.33 1.97 -10.87
C PHE A 38 6.51 1.16 -9.84
N GLY A 39 5.98 1.86 -8.82
CA GLY A 39 5.00 1.32 -7.89
C GLY A 39 3.62 1.93 -8.11
N THR A 40 2.56 1.12 -8.01
CA THR A 40 1.17 1.59 -8.14
C THR A 40 0.45 1.53 -6.81
N SER A 41 -0.30 2.59 -6.47
CA SER A 41 -1.02 2.67 -5.19
C SER A 41 -2.36 3.37 -5.37
N ALA A 42 -3.42 2.69 -4.94
CA ALA A 42 -4.78 3.21 -4.88
C ALA A 42 -5.11 3.52 -3.41
N ILE A 43 -5.56 4.74 -3.15
CA ILE A 43 -5.81 5.22 -1.79
C ILE A 43 -7.29 5.05 -1.45
N PHE A 44 -7.58 4.51 -0.27
CA PHE A 44 -8.93 4.34 0.26
C PHE A 44 -9.00 4.92 1.69
N PRO A 45 -10.19 5.30 2.18
CA PRO A 45 -10.40 5.57 3.59
C PRO A 45 -9.92 4.40 4.44
N ARG A 46 -9.55 4.65 5.70
CA ARG A 46 -9.14 3.58 6.61
C ARG A 46 -10.23 2.50 6.71
N PHE A 47 -9.82 1.25 6.59
CA PHE A 47 -10.71 0.09 6.72
C PHE A 47 -9.98 -1.05 7.43
N THR A 48 -10.75 -2.01 7.93
CA THR A 48 -10.22 -3.22 8.58
C THR A 48 -9.34 -4.00 7.61
N LEU A 49 -8.10 -4.23 7.98
CA LEU A 49 -7.16 -5.00 7.16
C LEU A 49 -7.61 -6.47 7.07
N PRO A 50 -7.28 -7.20 5.99
CA PRO A 50 -7.52 -8.64 5.91
C PRO A 50 -6.76 -9.38 7.02
N GLU A 51 -7.17 -10.63 7.27
CA GLU A 51 -6.66 -11.48 8.35
C GLU A 51 -5.14 -11.40 8.51
N THR A 52 -4.70 -10.90 9.66
CA THR A 52 -3.29 -10.58 9.91
C THR A 52 -2.39 -11.81 9.88
N GLU A 53 -2.92 -12.99 10.18
CA GLU A 53 -2.17 -14.26 10.14
C GLU A 53 -1.73 -14.66 8.73
N LEU A 54 -2.41 -14.13 7.70
CA LEU A 54 -2.08 -14.33 6.29
C LEU A 54 -1.04 -13.33 5.77
N LEU A 55 -0.66 -12.36 6.61
CA LEU A 55 0.21 -11.24 6.26
C LEU A 55 1.50 -11.28 7.07
N ASN A 56 2.59 -10.90 6.42
CA ASN A 56 3.80 -10.41 7.07
C ASN A 56 3.87 -8.89 6.92
N VAL A 57 4.68 -8.24 7.77
CA VAL A 57 4.84 -6.79 7.77
C VAL A 57 6.31 -6.39 7.74
N TYR A 58 6.64 -5.44 6.86
CA TYR A 58 7.90 -4.72 6.86
C TYR A 58 7.64 -3.30 7.37
N ALA A 59 8.31 -2.87 8.43
CA ALA A 59 8.17 -1.52 8.97
C ALA A 59 9.38 -0.68 8.54
N ARG A 60 9.13 0.56 8.09
CA ARG A 60 10.21 1.49 7.71
C ARG A 60 9.89 2.93 8.08
N PRO A 61 10.90 3.76 8.36
CA PRO A 61 10.70 5.18 8.53
C PRO A 61 10.29 5.85 7.21
N THR A 62 9.51 6.91 7.34
CA THR A 62 9.15 7.85 6.27
C THR A 62 9.97 9.13 6.41
N ALA A 63 10.07 9.91 5.33
CA ALA A 63 10.75 11.20 5.36
C ALA A 63 10.12 12.19 6.36
N SER A 64 8.82 12.04 6.65
CA SER A 64 8.09 12.85 7.63
C SER A 64 8.24 12.35 9.09
N GLY A 65 9.13 11.40 9.36
CA GLY A 65 9.39 10.88 10.72
C GLY A 65 8.38 9.85 11.23
N HIS A 66 7.36 9.47 10.45
CA HIS A 66 6.42 8.41 10.81
C HIS A 66 6.90 7.03 10.39
N THR A 67 6.35 5.97 11.02
CA THR A 67 6.56 4.58 10.58
C THR A 67 5.48 4.17 9.57
N MET A 68 5.92 3.67 8.41
CA MET A 68 5.06 3.05 7.42
C MET A 68 5.11 1.53 7.58
N TYR A 69 3.94 0.93 7.77
CA TYR A 69 3.76 -0.51 7.83
C TYR A 69 3.38 -1.04 6.45
N CYS A 70 4.14 -2.02 6.00
CA CYS A 70 4.07 -2.53 4.65
C CYS A 70 3.68 -4.01 4.67
N TYR A 71 2.41 -4.30 4.40
CA TYR A 71 1.84 -5.65 4.49
C TYR A 71 1.97 -6.40 3.17
N PHE A 72 2.37 -7.66 3.27
CA PHE A 72 2.51 -8.56 2.12
C PHE A 72 2.06 -9.96 2.49
N CYS A 73 1.59 -10.71 1.50
CA CYS A 73 1.13 -12.08 1.69
C CYS A 73 2.27 -12.96 2.23
N ARG A 74 2.01 -13.65 3.34
CA ARG A 74 2.97 -14.58 3.96
C ARG A 74 3.33 -15.76 3.05
N THR A 75 2.45 -16.14 2.14
CA THR A 75 2.61 -17.28 1.24
C THR A 75 3.40 -16.95 -0.03
N CYS A 76 3.03 -15.89 -0.75
CA CYS A 76 3.61 -15.58 -2.07
C CYS A 76 4.42 -14.28 -2.11
N GLY A 77 4.54 -13.55 -1.00
CA GLY A 77 5.31 -12.31 -0.94
C GLY A 77 4.66 -11.10 -1.62
N THR A 78 3.50 -11.25 -2.26
CA THR A 78 2.81 -10.12 -2.91
C THR A 78 2.53 -9.00 -1.91
N ARG A 79 3.06 -7.81 -2.20
CA ARG A 79 2.80 -6.58 -1.45
C ARG A 79 1.37 -6.12 -1.70
N LEU A 80 0.57 -5.94 -0.64
CA LEU A 80 -0.87 -5.68 -0.76
C LEU A 80 -1.25 -4.28 -0.27
N LEU A 81 -0.76 -3.86 0.90
CA LEU A 81 -1.26 -2.68 1.62
C LEU A 81 -0.13 -1.96 2.31
N HIS A 82 -0.18 -0.63 2.37
CA HIS A 82 0.59 0.15 3.34
C HIS A 82 -0.34 0.97 4.24
N THR A 83 0.08 1.14 5.50
CA THR A 83 -0.56 2.04 6.45
C THR A 83 0.48 2.91 7.14
N THR A 84 0.04 4.06 7.64
CA THR A 84 0.82 4.92 8.51
C THR A 84 -0.10 5.30 9.67
N PRO A 85 0.27 5.08 10.95
CA PRO A 85 -0.66 5.30 12.06
C PRO A 85 -1.24 6.71 12.15
N SER A 86 -0.49 7.71 11.69
CA SER A 86 -0.90 9.12 11.65
C SER A 86 -1.83 9.48 10.48
N LYS A 87 -2.34 8.50 9.73
CA LYS A 87 -3.16 8.73 8.54
C LYS A 87 -4.43 7.89 8.58
N ASN A 88 -5.56 8.48 8.20
CA ASN A 88 -6.86 7.81 8.09
C ASN A 88 -7.13 7.26 6.69
N VAL A 89 -6.07 6.81 6.02
CA VAL A 89 -6.13 6.14 4.72
C VAL A 89 -5.31 4.86 4.71
N VAL A 90 -5.69 3.95 3.81
CA VAL A 90 -4.93 2.74 3.49
C VAL A 90 -4.51 2.80 2.02
N SER A 91 -3.23 2.54 1.75
CA SER A 91 -2.68 2.47 0.40
C SER A 91 -2.68 1.04 -0.10
N VAL A 92 -3.64 0.66 -0.95
CA VAL A 92 -3.71 -0.66 -1.56
C VAL A 92 -2.86 -0.68 -2.83
N LYS A 93 -2.03 -1.71 -3.04
CA LYS A 93 -1.17 -1.80 -4.22
C LYS A 93 -2.02 -2.06 -5.46
N GLY A 94 -1.87 -1.22 -6.48
CA GLY A 94 -2.76 -1.21 -7.64
C GLY A 94 -2.77 -2.53 -8.43
N GLY A 95 -1.62 -3.21 -8.51
CA GLY A 95 -1.52 -4.52 -9.18
C GLY A 95 -2.31 -5.65 -8.52
N CYS A 96 -2.80 -5.46 -7.28
CA CYS A 96 -3.65 -6.43 -6.60
C CYS A 96 -5.16 -6.18 -6.82
N LEU A 97 -5.53 -5.06 -7.44
CA LEU A 97 -6.92 -4.60 -7.61
C LEU A 97 -7.44 -4.85 -9.01
N GLU A 98 -8.71 -5.22 -9.10
CA GLU A 98 -9.44 -5.33 -10.37
C GLU A 98 -10.26 -4.07 -10.66
N GLY A 99 -10.29 -3.64 -11.92
CA GLY A 99 -11.18 -2.57 -12.39
C GLY A 99 -10.70 -1.13 -12.07
N LEU A 100 -9.40 -0.93 -11.89
CA LEU A 100 -8.82 0.41 -11.80
C LEU A 100 -8.91 1.13 -13.15
N ASP A 101 -9.28 2.40 -13.11
CA ASP A 101 -9.22 3.32 -14.24
C ASP A 101 -7.83 3.96 -14.31
N TRP A 102 -6.91 3.32 -15.03
CA TRP A 102 -5.52 3.74 -15.12
C TRP A 102 -5.31 5.08 -15.81
N THR A 103 -6.29 5.57 -16.59
CA THR A 103 -6.18 6.89 -17.24
C THR A 103 -6.26 8.04 -16.24
N LYS A 104 -6.70 7.77 -15.01
CA LYS A 104 -6.74 8.73 -13.90
C LYS A 104 -5.53 8.65 -12.97
N ALA A 105 -4.55 7.83 -13.31
CA ALA A 105 -3.37 7.68 -12.48
C ALA A 105 -2.49 8.94 -12.58
N ILE A 106 -2.11 9.48 -11.42
CA ILE A 106 -1.19 10.60 -11.31
C ILE A 106 0.23 10.04 -11.20
N HIS A 107 1.11 10.45 -12.12
CA HIS A 107 2.50 10.03 -12.14
C HIS A 107 3.34 10.95 -11.24
N ILE A 108 3.98 10.42 -10.20
CA ILE A 108 4.80 11.22 -9.25
C ILE A 108 6.24 10.74 -9.24
N TRP A 109 7.17 11.62 -8.86
CA TRP A 109 8.62 11.37 -8.89
C TRP A 109 9.18 11.07 -10.29
N THR A 110 8.62 11.72 -11.30
CA THR A 110 8.87 11.40 -12.72
C THR A 110 10.30 11.69 -13.20
N LYS A 111 11.08 12.49 -12.47
CA LYS A 111 12.54 12.61 -12.68
C LYS A 111 13.27 11.26 -12.58
N SER A 112 12.70 10.29 -11.88
CA SER A 112 13.26 8.93 -11.71
C SER A 112 12.60 7.87 -12.60
N ALA A 113 11.74 8.27 -13.54
CA ALA A 113 11.02 7.34 -14.41
C ALA A 113 12.00 6.49 -15.24
N MET A 114 11.82 5.17 -15.22
CA MET A 114 12.61 4.21 -16.02
C MET A 114 11.99 3.94 -17.40
N VAL A 115 10.73 4.33 -17.59
CA VAL A 115 9.96 4.12 -18.81
C VAL A 115 9.24 5.41 -19.19
N PRO A 116 8.92 5.62 -20.48
CA PRO A 116 8.16 6.79 -20.90
C PRO A 116 6.82 6.89 -20.16
N ILE A 117 6.44 8.12 -19.82
CA ILE A 117 5.13 8.42 -19.25
C ILE A 117 4.18 8.69 -20.41
N PRO A 118 2.95 8.12 -20.41
CA PRO A 118 2.00 8.36 -21.49
C PRO A 118 1.71 9.85 -21.68
N GLU A 119 1.59 10.27 -22.93
CA GLU A 119 1.23 11.64 -23.26
C GLU A 119 -0.15 12.00 -22.70
N GLY A 120 -0.28 13.20 -22.14
CA GLY A 120 -1.52 13.65 -21.50
C GLY A 120 -1.75 13.13 -20.07
N SER A 121 -0.89 12.26 -19.54
CA SER A 121 -0.94 11.88 -18.12
C SER A 121 -0.59 13.04 -17.20
N GLU A 122 -1.38 13.21 -16.15
CA GLU A 122 -0.99 14.10 -15.06
C GLU A 122 0.32 13.60 -14.45
N SER A 123 1.32 14.47 -14.37
CA SER A 123 2.67 14.10 -13.94
C SER A 123 3.38 15.20 -13.17
N HIS A 124 4.10 14.80 -12.12
CA HIS A 124 4.86 15.67 -11.23
C HIS A 124 6.29 15.18 -11.07
N SER A 125 7.25 16.11 -11.09
CA SER A 125 8.69 15.78 -11.11
C SER A 125 9.20 15.19 -9.79
N GLU A 126 8.49 15.46 -8.71
CA GLU A 126 8.72 15.02 -7.32
C GLU A 126 7.35 14.74 -6.66
N GLU A 127 7.34 14.46 -5.36
CA GLU A 127 6.07 14.48 -4.61
C GLU A 127 5.58 15.93 -4.61
N THR A 128 4.48 16.18 -5.31
CA THR A 128 3.83 17.48 -5.19
C THR A 128 3.46 17.67 -3.73
N SER A 129 3.67 18.88 -3.20
CA SER A 129 3.09 19.34 -1.93
C SER A 129 1.55 19.42 -1.97
N LEU A 130 0.91 18.67 -2.87
CA LEU A 130 -0.45 18.16 -2.77
C LEU A 130 -0.55 17.13 -1.63
N THR A 131 -0.04 17.49 -0.46
CA THR A 131 -0.61 17.13 0.83
C THR A 131 -2.09 17.58 0.95
N THR A 132 -2.75 17.96 -0.16
CA THR A 132 -3.97 18.77 -0.22
C THR A 132 -5.11 18.12 -1.02
N ASP A 133 -4.87 17.23 -1.99
CA ASP A 133 -5.99 16.54 -2.68
C ASP A 133 -6.74 15.57 -1.75
N TYR A 134 -6.06 15.12 -0.69
CA TYR A 134 -6.73 14.65 0.51
C TYR A 134 -6.39 15.46 1.74
N GLY A 135 -5.71 16.60 1.69
CA GLY A 135 -5.58 17.40 2.90
C GLY A 135 -6.97 17.75 3.43
N GLU A 136 -7.84 18.18 2.51
CA GLU A 136 -9.25 18.46 2.79
C GLU A 136 -10.02 17.20 3.23
N LEU A 137 -9.85 16.05 2.54
CA LEU A 137 -10.47 14.78 2.97
C LEU A 137 -9.84 14.17 4.23
N GLN A 138 -8.57 14.43 4.51
CA GLN A 138 -7.82 13.89 5.64
C GLN A 138 -8.32 14.58 6.90
N ASP A 139 -8.54 15.90 6.85
CA ASP A 139 -9.22 16.62 7.93
C ASP A 139 -10.63 16.07 8.14
N GLU A 140 -11.42 15.82 7.07
CA GLU A 140 -12.75 15.18 7.18
C GLU A 140 -12.71 13.74 7.71
N LEU A 141 -11.69 12.95 7.35
CA LEU A 141 -11.46 11.59 7.82
C LEU A 141 -10.87 11.54 9.24
N ASP A 142 -10.21 12.62 9.68
CA ASP A 142 -9.59 12.80 11.00
C ASP A 142 -10.53 13.47 12.01
N GLN A 143 -11.65 14.05 11.57
CA GLN A 143 -12.65 14.58 12.50
C GLN A 143 -13.26 13.43 13.32
N PRO A 144 -13.35 13.57 14.66
CA PRO A 144 -14.00 12.57 15.47
C PRO A 144 -15.46 12.47 15.03
N THR A 145 -15.84 11.35 14.42
CA THR A 145 -17.25 11.02 14.24
C THR A 145 -17.83 10.98 15.65
N ASP A 146 -18.59 12.01 16.01
CA ASP A 146 -19.34 12.09 17.25
C ASP A 146 -20.45 11.03 17.20
N LEU A 147 -20.04 9.77 17.39
CA LEU A 147 -20.92 8.67 17.72
C LEU A 147 -20.93 8.57 19.23
N ARG A 148 -21.64 9.49 19.86
CA ARG A 148 -22.26 9.22 21.16
C ARG A 148 -23.12 7.96 21.00
N GLY A 149 -22.64 6.83 21.52
CA GLY A 149 -23.37 5.58 21.42
C GLY A 149 -22.61 4.37 21.94
N SER A 150 -22.42 4.33 23.26
CA SER A 150 -22.26 3.13 24.12
C SER A 150 -21.11 2.16 23.86
N GLY A 151 -20.21 2.09 24.85
CA GLY A 151 -19.41 0.90 25.13
C GLY A 151 -17.97 1.24 25.47
N GLU A 152 -17.67 1.39 26.75
CA GLU A 152 -16.30 1.34 27.26
C GLU A 152 -15.65 0.03 26.78
N TYR A 153 -14.60 0.14 25.97
CA TYR A 153 -13.66 -0.94 25.73
C TYR A 153 -12.44 -0.65 26.62
N GLU A 154 -12.50 -1.17 27.84
CA GLU A 154 -11.31 -1.37 28.65
C GLU A 154 -10.56 -2.60 28.13
N GLY A 155 -9.27 -2.41 27.83
CA GLY A 155 -8.27 -3.46 27.87
C GLY A 155 -8.21 -4.41 26.67
N GLN A 156 -7.08 -4.37 25.94
CA GLN A 156 -6.49 -5.56 25.31
C GLN A 156 -5.00 -5.25 25.07
N GLU A 157 -4.13 -5.72 25.94
CA GLU A 157 -3.48 -7.03 25.81
C GLU A 157 -2.88 -7.26 24.41
N SER A 158 -1.55 -7.13 24.36
CA SER A 158 -0.66 -8.08 23.70
C SER A 158 -0.97 -8.43 22.23
N PHE A 159 -0.42 -7.63 21.32
CA PHE A 159 -0.05 -8.09 19.98
C PHE A 159 1.03 -9.19 20.09
N ARG A 160 0.61 -10.44 20.31
CA ARG A 160 1.43 -11.64 20.17
C ARG A 160 0.98 -12.36 18.91
N GLY A 161 1.62 -12.07 17.77
CA GLY A 161 1.36 -12.83 16.54
C GLY A 161 2.07 -12.29 15.30
N ALA A 162 2.13 -10.97 15.12
CA ALA A 162 2.85 -10.39 14.00
C ALA A 162 4.37 -10.41 14.28
N SER A 163 5.11 -11.27 13.58
CA SER A 163 6.57 -11.17 13.52
C SER A 163 6.93 -9.88 12.78
N VAL A 164 7.14 -8.79 13.53
CA VAL A 164 7.72 -7.57 12.97
C VAL A 164 9.17 -7.90 12.62
N VAL A 165 9.47 -8.04 11.34
CA VAL A 165 10.86 -8.17 10.90
C VAL A 165 11.50 -6.78 10.97
N VAL A 166 12.09 -6.46 12.13
CA VAL A 166 13.04 -5.36 12.28
C VAL A 166 14.40 -5.90 11.86
N VAL A 167 14.80 -5.65 10.61
CA VAL A 167 16.11 -6.10 10.13
C VAL A 167 17.20 -5.19 10.69
N GLY A 168 17.90 -5.67 11.71
CA GLY A 168 19.29 -5.31 11.97
C GLY A 168 20.20 -5.99 10.94
N GLU A 169 21.42 -5.47 10.78
CA GLU A 169 22.38 -5.92 9.77
C GLU A 169 22.77 -7.41 9.98
N GLY A 170 22.63 -8.22 8.93
CA GLY A 170 23.28 -9.53 8.80
C GLY A 170 22.33 -10.73 8.68
N GLU A 171 22.24 -11.32 7.50
CA GLU A 171 22.78 -12.65 7.12
C GLU A 171 22.33 -13.01 5.69
N GLY A 172 23.14 -13.82 5.00
CA GLY A 172 23.19 -13.98 3.54
C GLY A 172 21.95 -14.58 2.85
N PRO A 173 21.93 -14.56 1.49
CA PRO A 173 20.74 -14.89 0.72
C PRO A 173 20.41 -16.40 0.73
N PRO A 174 19.12 -16.77 0.85
CA PRO A 174 18.68 -18.16 0.67
C PRO A 174 18.78 -18.62 -0.79
N ALA A 175 18.82 -19.94 -0.97
CA ALA A 175 18.97 -20.62 -2.26
C ALA A 175 17.81 -20.31 -3.25
N PRO A 176 18.08 -20.36 -4.57
CA PRO A 176 17.09 -20.01 -5.59
C PRO A 176 15.93 -21.01 -5.64
N VAL A 177 14.71 -20.50 -5.59
CA VAL A 177 13.48 -21.22 -5.90
C VAL A 177 13.27 -21.19 -7.41
N SER A 178 13.24 -22.35 -8.06
CA SER A 178 12.88 -22.48 -9.47
C SER A 178 11.36 -22.44 -9.64
N GLY A 179 10.87 -21.50 -10.45
CA GLY A 179 9.45 -21.41 -10.79
C GLY A 179 9.23 -20.26 -11.76
N ALA A 180 9.65 -20.45 -13.01
CA ALA A 180 9.31 -19.55 -14.10
C ALA A 180 7.81 -19.69 -14.41
N CYS A 181 7.17 -18.55 -14.66
CA CYS A 181 5.81 -18.44 -15.16
C CYS A 181 5.70 -19.24 -16.46
N GLU A 182 5.03 -20.39 -16.45
CA GLU A 182 4.69 -21.11 -17.68
C GLU A 182 3.68 -20.26 -18.44
N LEU A 183 4.17 -19.58 -19.48
CA LEU A 183 3.38 -18.92 -20.50
C LEU A 183 2.42 -19.96 -21.10
N SER A 184 1.15 -19.88 -20.70
CA SER A 184 0.09 -20.62 -21.38
C SER A 184 -0.23 -19.87 -22.68
N GLY A 185 0.15 -20.51 -23.79
CA GLY A 185 -0.41 -20.45 -25.16
C GLY A 185 -1.18 -19.23 -25.62
#